data_AF-A0AAD6YHS9-F1
#
_entry.id   AF-A0AAD6YHS9-F1
#
_cell.length_a   1.000
_cell.length_b   1.000
_cell.length_c   1.000
_cell.angle_alpha   90.00
_cell.angle_beta   90.00
_cell.angle_gamma   90.00
#
_symmetry.space_group_name_H-M   'P 1'
#
loop_
_entity.id
_entity.type
_entity.pdbx_description
1 polymer ?
#
loop_
_entity_poly.entity_id
_entity_poly.type
_entity_poly.pdbx_seq_one_letter_code
_entity_poly.pdbx_strand_id
1 'polypeptide(L)'
;MINLPTLLATEKLQPNKTNYPTFAVLIEEHAASKGLTGYFEGTITKPAIITGASTIPTATPVYSTTPSREEWIYRDGVMKSLIVTAIVDPIGLGVKRDGNAKECWDSVVA
;
A
#
# COMPACT_ATOMS: atom_id res chain seq x y z
N MET A 1 2.84 1.52 -15.55
CA MET A 1 3.28 0.63 -14.45
C MET A 1 3.79 1.52 -13.32
N ILE A 2 3.33 1.32 -12.08
CA ILE A 2 3.88 2.05 -10.92
C ILE A 2 5.23 1.44 -10.57
N ASN A 3 6.32 2.22 -10.65
CA ASN A 3 7.64 1.75 -10.24
C ASN A 3 7.77 1.83 -8.72
N LEU A 4 8.16 0.72 -8.09
CA LEU A 4 8.37 0.67 -6.65
C LEU A 4 9.81 1.13 -6.31
N PRO A 5 9.98 1.99 -5.30
CA PRO A 5 11.30 2.37 -4.82
C PRO A 5 12.01 1.18 -4.18
N THR A 6 13.33 1.14 -4.35
CA THR A 6 14.19 0.16 -3.69
C THR A 6 14.80 0.80 -2.46
N LEU A 7 14.44 0.30 -1.28
CA LEU A 7 15.07 0.70 -0.02
C LEU A 7 16.40 -0.01 0.18
N LEU A 8 17.37 0.72 0.73
CA LEU A 8 18.62 0.16 1.25
C LEU A 8 18.33 -0.79 2.42
N ALA A 9 19.22 -1.75 2.64
CA ALA A 9 19.05 -2.72 3.73
C ALA A 9 18.91 -2.05 5.11
N THR A 10 19.56 -0.91 5.32
CA THR A 10 19.49 -0.10 6.54
C THR A 10 18.20 0.70 6.69
N GLU A 11 17.50 0.96 5.58
CA GLU A 11 16.22 1.70 5.54
C GLU A 11 15.02 0.77 5.75
N LYS A 12 15.16 -0.52 5.41
CA LYS A 12 14.14 -1.53 5.68
C LYS A 12 13.91 -1.69 7.17
N LEU A 13 12.68 -1.94 7.58
CA LEU A 13 12.35 -2.20 8.98
C LEU A 13 13.12 -3.40 9.51
N GLN A 14 13.92 -3.16 10.55
CA GLN A 14 14.73 -4.18 11.19
C GLN A 14 13.88 -4.98 12.20
N PRO A 15 14.26 -6.24 12.51
CA PRO A 15 13.52 -7.07 13.48
C PRO A 15 13.35 -6.45 14.88
N ASN A 16 14.30 -5.60 15.31
CA ASN A 16 14.23 -4.89 16.60
C ASN A 16 13.37 -3.61 16.56
N LYS A 17 12.82 -3.26 15.39
CA LYS A 17 12.02 -2.05 15.10
C LYS A 17 12.67 -0.72 15.53
N THR A 18 13.99 -0.66 15.77
CA THR A 18 14.64 0.57 16.26
C THR A 18 14.66 1.70 15.22
N ASN A 19 14.60 1.34 13.93
CA ASN A 19 14.54 2.28 12.82
C ASN A 19 13.10 2.56 12.34
N TYR A 20 12.08 2.18 13.11
CA TYR A 20 10.67 2.35 12.72
C TYR A 20 10.32 3.80 12.30
N PRO A 21 10.71 4.86 13.02
CA PRO A 21 10.37 6.23 12.60
C PRO A 21 10.92 6.58 11.21
N THR A 22 12.17 6.21 10.92
CA THR A 22 12.79 6.44 9.60
C THR A 22 12.10 5.61 8.53
N PHE A 23 11.85 4.33 8.81
CA PHE A 23 11.11 3.45 7.91
C PHE A 23 9.73 4.04 7.58
N ALA A 24 9.01 4.54 8.58
CA ALA A 24 7.65 5.04 8.38
C ALA A 24 7.61 6.26 7.47
N VAL A 25 8.50 7.24 7.71
CA VAL A 25 8.65 8.42 6.84
C VAL A 25 8.95 8.01 5.40
N LEU A 26 9.83 7.02 5.19
CA LEU A 26 10.15 6.56 3.83
C LEU A 26 8.95 5.94 3.12
N ILE A 27 8.14 5.13 3.82
CA ILE A 27 6.93 4.55 3.25
C ILE A 27 5.90 5.63 2.90
N GLU A 28 5.70 6.60 3.80
CA GLU A 28 4.77 7.72 3.60
C GLU A 28 5.17 8.57 2.39
N GLU A 29 6.44 8.98 2.29
CA GLU A 29 6.96 9.76 1.16
C GLU A 29 6.88 8.99 -0.16
N HIS A 30 7.18 7.68 -0.13
CA HIS A 30 7.06 6.84 -1.30
C HIS A 30 5.61 6.69 -1.75
N ALA A 31 4.66 6.51 -0.83
CA ALA A 31 3.24 6.46 -1.13
C ALA A 31 2.75 7.79 -1.72
N ALA A 32 3.14 8.91 -1.11
CA ALA A 32 2.79 10.26 -1.56
C ALA A 32 3.30 10.52 -2.98
N SER A 33 4.56 10.17 -3.27
CA SER A 33 5.17 10.34 -4.59
C SER A 33 4.46 9.56 -5.71
N LYS A 34 3.66 8.54 -5.36
CA LYS A 34 2.90 7.70 -6.30
C LYS A 34 1.38 7.94 -6.26
N GLY A 35 0.89 8.82 -5.40
CA GLY A 35 -0.54 9.02 -5.19
C GLY A 35 -1.24 7.82 -4.54
N LEU A 36 -0.51 7.04 -3.73
CA LEU A 36 -1.02 5.83 -3.06
C LEU A 36 -1.39 6.04 -1.58
N THR A 37 -1.20 7.26 -1.06
CA THR A 37 -1.45 7.62 0.35
C THR A 37 -2.80 7.12 0.87
N GLY A 38 -3.88 7.34 0.11
CA GLY A 38 -5.21 6.94 0.54
C GLY A 38 -5.46 5.43 0.66
N TYR A 39 -4.60 4.58 0.09
CA TYR A 39 -4.69 3.12 0.23
C TYR A 39 -4.12 2.63 1.56
N PHE A 40 -2.98 3.17 2.00
CA PHE A 40 -2.40 2.79 3.29
C PHE A 40 -3.07 3.52 4.47
N GLU A 41 -3.66 4.70 4.24
CA GLU A 41 -4.51 5.39 5.23
C GLU A 41 -5.93 4.80 5.30
N GLY A 42 -6.36 4.07 4.26
CA GLY A 42 -7.68 3.47 4.16
C GLY A 42 -8.80 4.45 3.79
N THR A 43 -8.47 5.66 3.33
CA THR A 43 -9.45 6.67 2.90
C THR A 43 -10.06 6.34 1.53
N ILE A 44 -9.36 5.56 0.69
CA ILE A 44 -9.89 5.05 -0.58
C ILE A 44 -10.44 3.65 -0.37
N THR A 45 -11.76 3.54 -0.22
CA THR A 45 -12.44 2.25 -0.02
C THR A 45 -12.62 1.49 -1.32
N LYS A 46 -12.58 0.15 -1.27
CA LYS A 46 -12.83 -0.71 -2.43
C LYS A 46 -14.24 -0.46 -2.99
N PRO A 47 -14.37 -0.06 -4.27
CA PRO A 47 -15.68 0.12 -4.90
C PRO A 47 -16.52 -1.17 -4.88
N ALA A 48 -17.81 -1.03 -4.59
CA ALA A 48 -18.77 -2.13 -4.66
C ALA A 48 -18.97 -2.63 -6.10
N ILE A 49 -19.31 -3.91 -6.25
CA ILE A 49 -19.70 -4.46 -7.55
C ILE A 49 -21.12 -4.00 -7.84
N ILE A 50 -21.31 -3.23 -8.91
CA ILE A 50 -22.65 -2.89 -9.42
C ILE A 50 -23.00 -3.90 -10.52
N THR A 51 -23.77 -4.92 -10.16
CA THR A 51 -24.33 -5.88 -11.12
C THR A 51 -25.31 -5.17 -12.06
N GLY A 52 -25.02 -5.15 -13.36
CA GLY A 52 -25.89 -4.57 -14.39
C GLY A 52 -25.38 -3.29 -15.05
N ALA A 53 -24.26 -2.71 -14.60
CA ALA A 53 -23.63 -1.59 -15.30
C ALA A 53 -22.83 -2.10 -16.51
N SER A 54 -23.35 -1.88 -17.72
CA SER A 54 -22.71 -2.25 -19.00
C SER A 54 -21.80 -1.15 -19.56
N THR A 55 -21.08 -0.46 -18.67
CA THR A 55 -20.11 0.58 -19.07
C THR A 55 -18.72 0.16 -18.65
N ILE A 56 -17.82 0.07 -19.62
CA ILE A 56 -16.39 -0.10 -19.35
C ILE A 56 -15.93 1.12 -18.54
N PRO A 57 -15.40 0.95 -17.32
CA PRO A 57 -14.92 2.08 -16.52
C PRO A 57 -13.81 2.81 -17.28
N THR A 58 -13.91 4.13 -17.36
CA THR A 58 -12.81 4.95 -17.87
C THR A 58 -11.63 4.85 -16.90
N ALA A 59 -10.43 4.63 -17.44
CA ALA A 59 -9.21 4.60 -16.63
C ALA A 59 -9.04 5.94 -15.90
N THR A 60 -8.75 5.86 -14.61
CA THR A 60 -8.50 7.01 -13.75
C THR A 60 -7.00 7.21 -13.54
N PRO A 61 -6.53 8.43 -13.28
CA PRO A 61 -5.16 8.64 -12.84
C PRO A 61 -4.90 7.94 -11.50
N VAL A 62 -3.63 7.59 -11.22
CA VAL A 62 -3.24 6.84 -10.00
C VAL A 62 -3.66 7.56 -8.71
N TYR A 63 -3.55 8.88 -8.70
CA TYR A 63 -3.94 9.75 -7.58
C TYR A 63 -5.47 9.96 -7.43
N SER A 64 -6.29 9.28 -8.25
CA SER A 64 -7.74 9.36 -8.12
C SER A 64 -8.22 8.75 -6.79
N THR A 65 -9.12 9.45 -6.10
CA THR A 65 -9.79 8.97 -4.89
C THR A 65 -11.01 8.10 -5.18
N THR A 66 -11.43 8.02 -6.44
CA THR A 66 -12.58 7.21 -6.90
C THR A 66 -12.16 6.29 -8.06
N PRO A 67 -11.25 5.33 -7.82
CA PRO A 67 -10.83 4.38 -8.84
C PRO A 67 -11.98 3.41 -9.18
N SER A 68 -11.87 2.73 -10.33
CA SER A 68 -12.64 1.51 -10.54
C SER A 68 -12.20 0.40 -9.58
N ARG A 69 -13.01 -0.66 -9.43
CA ARG A 69 -12.68 -1.78 -8.55
C ARG A 69 -11.36 -2.47 -8.93
N GLU A 70 -11.10 -2.65 -10.22
CA GLU A 70 -9.89 -3.31 -10.70
C GLU A 70 -8.65 -2.42 -10.50
N GLU A 71 -8.79 -1.11 -10.73
CA GLU A 71 -7.73 -0.15 -10.40
C GLU A 71 -7.45 -0.12 -8.90
N TRP A 72 -8.49 -0.19 -8.06
CA TRP A 72 -8.35 -0.27 -6.61
C TRP A 72 -7.53 -1.50 -6.22
N ILE A 73 -7.85 -2.69 -6.76
CA ILE A 73 -7.13 -3.94 -6.46
C ILE A 73 -5.66 -3.83 -6.87
N TYR A 74 -5.39 -3.29 -8.05
CA TYR A 74 -4.01 -3.10 -8.52
C TYR A 74 -3.23 -2.15 -7.62
N ARG A 75 -3.77 -0.97 -7.31
CA ARG A 75 -3.08 0.08 -6.53
C ARG A 75 -2.92 -0.32 -5.06
N ASP A 76 -3.92 -0.95 -4.46
CA ASP A 76 -3.83 -1.55 -3.12
C ASP A 76 -2.74 -2.63 -3.07
N GLY A 77 -2.69 -3.51 -4.08
CA GLY A 77 -1.64 -4.52 -4.19
C GLY A 77 -0.23 -3.93 -4.32
N VAL A 78 -0.07 -2.83 -5.07
CA VAL A 78 1.20 -2.11 -5.20
C VAL A 78 1.61 -1.49 -3.85
N MET A 79 0.68 -0.84 -3.14
CA MET A 79 0.96 -0.24 -1.83
C MET A 79 1.32 -1.33 -0.79
N LYS A 80 0.59 -2.45 -0.77
CA LYS A 80 0.93 -3.59 0.08
C LYS A 80 2.31 -4.17 -0.24
N SER A 81 2.66 -4.27 -1.53
CA SER A 81 3.99 -4.72 -1.95
C SER A 81 5.09 -3.77 -1.47
N LEU A 82 4.87 -2.46 -1.53
CA LEU A 82 5.80 -1.46 -1.00
C LEU A 82 6.09 -1.70 0.49
N ILE A 83 5.04 -1.88 1.30
CA ILE A 83 5.18 -2.13 2.74
C ILE A 83 5.94 -3.44 2.99
N VAL A 84 5.51 -4.55 2.39
CA VAL A 84 6.08 -5.88 2.67
C VAL A 84 7.53 -5.99 2.23
N THR A 85 7.88 -5.44 1.07
CA THR A 85 9.26 -5.52 0.55
C THR A 85 10.25 -4.60 1.27
N ALA A 86 9.72 -3.63 2.02
CA ALA A 86 10.46 -2.72 2.87
C ALA A 86 10.73 -3.27 4.28
N ILE A 87 10.40 -4.53 4.56
CA ILE A 87 10.59 -5.16 5.86
C ILE A 87 11.52 -6.37 5.70
N VAL A 88 12.50 -6.53 6.59
CA VAL A 88 13.49 -7.63 6.50
C VAL A 88 12.84 -8.99 6.74
N ASP A 89 11.99 -9.09 7.76
CA ASP A 89 11.26 -10.31 8.10
C ASP A 89 9.77 -9.99 8.37
N PRO A 90 8.96 -9.83 7.33
CA PRO A 90 7.55 -9.49 7.50
C PRO A 90 6.76 -10.61 8.20
N ILE A 91 7.20 -11.87 8.14
CA ILE A 91 6.50 -12.99 8.81
C ILE A 91 6.83 -12.99 10.30
N GLY A 92 8.12 -12.93 10.66
CA GLY A 92 8.55 -12.91 12.07
C GLY A 92 8.09 -11.66 12.82
N LEU A 93 7.85 -10.56 12.10
CA LEU A 93 7.28 -9.32 12.66
C LEU A 93 5.74 -9.29 12.70
N GLY A 94 5.05 -10.37 12.30
CA GLY A 94 3.60 -10.46 12.40
C GLY A 94 2.82 -9.61 11.38
N VAL A 95 3.44 -9.25 10.25
CA VAL A 95 2.81 -8.40 9.24
C VAL A 95 1.64 -9.13 8.58
N LYS A 96 0.46 -8.50 8.59
CA LYS A 96 -0.76 -9.00 7.97
C LYS A 96 -0.70 -8.81 6.45
N ARG A 97 -0.60 -9.91 5.70
CA ARG A 97 -0.43 -9.91 4.23
C ARG A 97 -1.66 -10.34 3.43
N ASP A 98 -2.63 -10.96 4.10
CA ASP A 98 -3.90 -11.45 3.55
C ASP A 98 -4.95 -10.34 3.38
N GLY A 99 -4.79 -9.21 4.09
CA GLY A 99 -5.63 -8.03 4.01
C GLY A 99 -5.29 -7.03 2.89
N ASN A 100 -5.86 -5.84 3.01
CA ASN A 100 -5.56 -4.66 2.20
C ASN A 100 -4.30 -3.92 2.71
N ALA A 101 -3.88 -2.86 2.00
CA ALA A 101 -2.68 -2.10 2.36
C ALA A 101 -2.79 -1.43 3.75
N LYS A 102 -3.97 -0.91 4.13
CA LYS A 102 -4.22 -0.33 5.46
C LYS A 102 -4.04 -1.37 6.57
N GLU A 103 -4.64 -2.54 6.42
CA GLU A 103 -4.51 -3.64 7.38
C GLU A 103 -3.06 -4.12 7.49
N CYS A 104 -2.34 -4.15 6.36
CA CYS A 104 -0.92 -4.44 6.33
C CYS A 104 -0.12 -3.39 7.11
N TRP A 105 -0.36 -2.11 6.86
CA TRP A 105 0.29 -1.00 7.54
C TRP A 105 0.05 -1.02 9.06
N ASP A 106 -1.20 -1.16 9.48
CA ASP A 106 -1.57 -1.19 10.91
C ASP A 106 -0.86 -2.30 11.67
N SER A 107 -0.66 -3.46 11.04
CA SER A 107 0.05 -4.58 11.65
C SER A 107 1.54 -4.32 11.88
N VAL A 108 2.13 -3.34 11.19
CA VAL A 108 3.54 -2.96 11.38
C VAL A 108 3.69 -2.07 12.62
N VAL A 109 2.71 -1.20 12.87
CA VAL A 109 2.68 -0.24 13.99
C VAL A 109 2.40 -0.94 15.33
N ALA A 110 1.65 -2.04 15.29
CA ALA A 110 1.34 -2.88 16.46
C ALA A 110 2.58 -3.58 17.05
#